data_AF-A0A830GLZ5-F1
#
_entry.id   AF-A0A830GLZ5-F1
#
_cell.length_a   1.000
_cell.length_b   1.000
_cell.length_c   1.000
_cell.angle_alpha   90.00
_cell.angle_beta   90.00
_cell.angle_gamma   90.00
#
_symmetry.space_group_name_H-M   'P 1'
#
loop_
_entity.id
_entity.type
_entity.pdbx_description
1 polymer ?
#
loop_
_entity_poly.entity_id
_entity_poly.type
_entity_poly.pdbx_seq_one_letter_code
_entity_poly.pdbx_strand_id
1 'polypeptide(L)'
;MDEMDTDADRMAEAIDAVGVDRLTDAIVDVWERAGLDTGTPTWPDDGPRFRVRPPAGDTDARVDALAAVLDASPRRPDELFVYLDVGRRAGLTGRPRFELETLSGHADVTVDGDHTAGTVPLTGETFDAVTTLVDEVTYLLVRDADGVALVEWREETVRFTVPEDALSAVRTGLDAATADRVERC
;
A
#
# COMPACT_ATOMS: atom_id res chain seq x y z
N MET A 1 -11.87 19.72 -32.65
CA MET A 1 -11.12 19.76 -31.39
C MET A 1 -12.18 19.89 -30.31
N ASP A 2 -12.91 18.79 -30.04
CA ASP A 2 -14.03 18.77 -29.07
C ASP A 2 -14.62 17.35 -28.87
N GLU A 3 -13.80 16.29 -29.06
CA GLU A 3 -14.29 14.89 -28.95
C GLU A 3 -13.46 14.08 -27.95
N MET A 4 -12.16 14.38 -27.81
CA MET A 4 -11.30 13.76 -26.78
C MET A 4 -11.58 14.26 -25.36
N ASP A 5 -11.96 15.54 -25.18
CA ASP A 5 -12.29 16.07 -23.85
C ASP A 5 -13.62 15.49 -23.33
N THR A 6 -14.60 15.26 -24.22
CA THR A 6 -15.90 14.70 -23.84
C THR A 6 -15.82 13.24 -23.40
N ASP A 7 -14.88 12.45 -23.93
CA ASP A 7 -14.69 11.06 -23.51
C ASP A 7 -13.91 10.95 -22.19
N ALA A 8 -12.97 11.85 -21.94
CA ALA A 8 -12.25 11.92 -20.66
C ALA A 8 -13.19 12.38 -19.53
N ASP A 9 -14.01 13.40 -19.76
CA ASP A 9 -15.00 13.87 -18.78
C ASP A 9 -16.09 12.81 -18.52
N ARG A 10 -16.53 12.09 -19.56
CA ARG A 10 -17.49 10.98 -19.41
C ARG A 10 -16.90 9.79 -18.66
N MET A 11 -15.61 9.50 -18.85
CA MET A 11 -14.92 8.47 -18.07
C MET A 11 -14.75 8.89 -16.60
N ALA A 12 -14.38 10.14 -16.35
CA ALA A 12 -14.26 10.68 -14.99
C ALA A 12 -15.60 10.63 -14.25
N GLU A 13 -16.69 11.02 -14.90
CA GLU A 13 -18.05 10.97 -14.34
C GLU A 13 -18.54 9.54 -14.11
N ALA A 14 -18.14 8.59 -14.96
CA ALA A 14 -18.43 7.16 -14.77
C ALA A 14 -17.63 6.54 -13.61
N ILE A 15 -16.38 6.97 -13.39
CA ILE A 15 -15.55 6.55 -12.26
C ILE A 15 -16.11 7.10 -10.94
N ASP A 16 -16.55 8.36 -10.94
CA ASP A 16 -17.17 9.02 -9.78
C ASP A 16 -18.54 8.40 -9.44
N ALA A 17 -19.31 7.99 -10.45
CA ALA A 17 -20.60 7.31 -10.29
C ALA A 17 -20.50 5.84 -9.81
N VAL A 18 -19.37 5.17 -10.05
CA VAL A 18 -19.14 3.79 -9.60
C VAL A 18 -18.80 3.75 -8.10
N GLY A 19 -18.29 4.84 -7.53
CA GLY A 19 -17.82 4.90 -6.15
C GLY A 19 -16.51 4.11 -5.99
N VAL A 20 -15.51 4.75 -5.39
CA VAL A 20 -14.18 4.16 -5.17
C VAL A 20 -14.27 2.78 -4.48
N ASP A 21 -15.26 2.59 -3.60
CA ASP A 21 -15.51 1.33 -2.90
C ASP A 21 -15.94 0.17 -3.84
N ARG A 22 -16.57 0.46 -4.98
CA ARG A 22 -17.04 -0.57 -5.93
C ARG A 22 -16.01 -0.89 -7.01
N LEU A 23 -15.18 0.09 -7.35
CA LEU A 23 -13.97 -0.14 -8.14
C LEU A 23 -12.97 -1.00 -7.36
N THR A 24 -13.00 -0.87 -6.03
CA THR A 24 -12.21 -1.66 -5.09
C THR A 24 -12.57 -3.14 -5.13
N ASP A 25 -13.86 -3.47 -5.07
CA ASP A 25 -14.33 -4.85 -5.20
C ASP A 25 -14.02 -5.45 -6.58
N ALA A 26 -14.10 -4.66 -7.66
CA ALA A 26 -13.84 -5.14 -9.02
C ALA A 26 -12.36 -5.49 -9.26
N ILE A 27 -11.44 -4.75 -8.64
CA ILE A 27 -10.01 -5.02 -8.70
C ILE A 27 -9.65 -6.26 -7.85
N VAL A 28 -10.24 -6.37 -6.65
CA VAL A 28 -10.10 -7.55 -5.78
C VAL A 28 -10.67 -8.80 -6.46
N ASP A 29 -11.83 -8.70 -7.13
CA ASP A 29 -12.44 -9.78 -7.91
C ASP A 29 -11.57 -10.22 -9.09
N VAL A 30 -10.83 -9.30 -9.72
CA VAL A 30 -9.89 -9.63 -10.80
C VAL A 30 -8.69 -10.39 -10.25
N TRP A 31 -8.22 -10.02 -9.05
CA TRP A 31 -7.08 -10.64 -8.39
C TRP A 31 -7.40 -11.99 -7.75
N GLU A 32 -8.58 -12.17 -7.15
CA GLU A 32 -9.08 -13.48 -6.69
C GLU A 32 -9.26 -14.45 -7.87
N ARG A 33 -9.70 -13.96 -9.03
CA ARG A 33 -9.85 -14.76 -10.25
C ARG A 33 -8.50 -15.21 -10.83
N ALA A 34 -7.40 -14.55 -10.45
CA ALA A 34 -6.03 -14.96 -10.75
C ALA A 34 -5.44 -15.97 -9.73
N GLY A 35 -6.19 -16.31 -8.67
CA GLY A 35 -5.77 -17.28 -7.65
C GLY A 35 -4.73 -16.75 -6.66
N LEU A 36 -4.53 -15.43 -6.60
CA LEU A 36 -3.73 -14.79 -5.57
C LEU A 36 -4.62 -14.60 -4.34
N ASP A 37 -4.20 -15.10 -3.18
CA ASP A 37 -4.78 -14.69 -1.90
C ASP A 37 -4.42 -13.20 -1.75
N THR A 38 -5.34 -12.34 -2.14
CA THR A 38 -5.17 -10.88 -2.28
C THR A 38 -4.90 -10.19 -0.96
N GLY A 39 -4.99 -10.94 0.13
CA GLY A 39 -4.75 -10.41 1.43
C GLY A 39 -5.73 -9.30 1.76
N THR A 40 -7.04 -9.53 1.61
CA THR A 40 -8.03 -8.64 2.21
C THR A 40 -7.66 -8.38 3.68
N PRO A 41 -7.54 -7.12 4.11
CA PRO A 41 -7.06 -6.80 5.44
C PRO A 41 -8.09 -7.28 6.47
N THR A 42 -7.67 -8.22 7.31
CA THR A 42 -8.43 -8.58 8.52
C THR A 42 -8.04 -7.58 9.60
N TRP A 43 -8.77 -6.48 9.66
CA TRP A 43 -8.56 -5.45 10.67
C TRP A 43 -8.97 -5.97 12.07
N PRO A 44 -8.32 -5.53 13.14
CA PRO A 44 -8.81 -5.80 14.49
C PRO A 44 -10.22 -5.21 14.66
N ASP A 45 -11.05 -5.94 15.41
CA ASP A 45 -12.41 -5.52 15.76
C ASP A 45 -12.42 -4.51 16.93
N ASP A 46 -11.32 -4.49 17.67
CA ASP A 46 -11.09 -3.78 18.91
C ASP A 46 -10.10 -2.64 18.69
N GLY A 47 -10.59 -1.52 18.14
CA GLY A 47 -9.80 -0.29 18.06
C GLY A 47 -10.33 0.74 17.08
N PRO A 48 -9.91 2.02 17.23
CA PRO A 48 -10.13 3.01 16.20
C PRO A 48 -9.36 2.67 14.93
N ARG A 49 -9.96 2.97 13.78
CA ARG A 49 -9.27 2.96 12.49
C ARG A 49 -8.94 4.39 12.12
N PHE A 50 -7.78 4.57 11.51
CA PHE A 50 -7.31 5.86 11.04
C PHE A 50 -6.91 5.76 9.59
N ARG A 51 -6.87 6.92 8.94
CA ARG A 51 -6.26 7.09 7.63
C ARG A 51 -5.42 8.34 7.61
N VAL A 52 -4.40 8.33 6.78
CA VAL A 52 -3.64 9.52 6.39
C VAL A 52 -3.53 9.55 4.88
N ARG A 53 -3.63 10.76 4.33
CA ARG A 53 -3.43 11.04 2.90
C ARG A 53 -2.24 11.97 2.74
N PRO A 54 -1.02 11.42 2.58
CA PRO A 54 0.15 12.23 2.28
C PRO A 54 -0.07 13.17 1.10
N PRO A 55 0.70 14.28 0.99
CA PRO A 55 0.65 15.14 -0.19
C PRO A 55 0.78 14.34 -1.49
N ALA A 56 -0.06 14.67 -2.48
CA ALA A 56 -0.06 13.98 -3.76
C ALA A 56 1.33 14.09 -4.41
N GLY A 57 1.86 12.95 -4.88
CA GLY A 57 3.22 12.87 -5.43
C GLY A 57 4.36 12.96 -4.41
N ASP A 58 4.06 13.05 -3.11
CA ASP A 58 5.07 13.00 -2.06
C ASP A 58 5.28 11.56 -1.62
N THR A 59 6.23 10.91 -2.28
CA THR A 59 6.60 9.52 -2.08
C THR A 59 7.27 9.32 -0.71
N ASP A 60 8.12 10.25 -0.28
CA ASP A 60 8.80 10.20 1.02
C ASP A 60 7.78 10.26 2.17
N ALA A 61 6.78 11.15 2.08
CA ALA A 61 5.73 11.25 3.09
C ALA A 61 4.87 9.97 3.22
N ARG A 62 4.76 9.16 2.15
CA ARG A 62 4.08 7.84 2.23
C ARG A 62 4.92 6.81 2.97
N VAL A 63 6.23 6.80 2.72
CA VAL A 63 7.17 5.93 3.44
C VAL A 63 7.25 6.31 4.90
N ASP A 64 7.32 7.61 5.21
CA ASP A 64 7.29 8.12 6.57
C ASP A 64 6.00 7.75 7.30
N ALA A 65 4.85 7.82 6.62
CA ALA A 65 3.58 7.37 7.19
C ALA A 65 3.57 5.87 7.50
N LEU A 66 4.11 5.05 6.59
CA LEU A 66 4.25 3.61 6.81
C LEU A 66 5.15 3.34 8.02
N ALA A 67 6.34 3.94 8.06
CA ALA A 67 7.32 3.77 9.14
C ALA A 67 6.75 4.23 10.49
N ALA A 68 6.15 5.43 10.54
CA ALA A 68 5.58 5.99 11.76
C ALA A 68 4.46 5.12 12.36
N VAL A 69 3.64 4.48 11.51
CA VAL A 69 2.61 3.54 11.95
C VAL A 69 3.24 2.26 12.50
N LEU A 70 4.23 1.69 11.81
CA LEU A 70 4.91 0.48 12.25
C LEU A 70 5.65 0.69 13.58
N ASP A 71 6.28 1.84 13.77
CA ASP A 71 6.97 2.21 15.01
C ASP A 71 6.02 2.46 16.18
N ALA A 72 4.83 3.00 15.92
CA ALA A 72 3.81 3.26 16.93
C ALA A 72 2.92 2.05 17.23
N SER A 73 2.95 1.02 16.38
CA SER A 73 2.11 -0.16 16.53
C SER A 73 2.48 -0.95 17.79
N PRO A 74 1.53 -1.27 18.67
CA PRO A 74 1.78 -2.17 19.80
C PRO A 74 1.92 -3.64 19.37
N ARG A 75 1.45 -3.97 18.15
CA ARG A 75 1.53 -5.30 17.56
C ARG A 75 2.78 -5.37 16.70
N ARG A 76 3.57 -6.44 16.87
CA ARG A 76 4.82 -6.63 16.12
C ARG A 76 4.49 -6.99 14.67
N PRO A 77 4.95 -6.21 13.69
CA PRO A 77 4.86 -6.58 12.29
C PRO A 77 5.60 -7.90 12.00
N ASP A 78 5.05 -8.73 11.13
CA ASP A 78 5.62 -10.05 10.80
C ASP A 78 5.74 -10.26 9.28
N GLU A 79 4.71 -9.92 8.51
CA GLU A 79 4.66 -10.14 7.07
C GLU A 79 4.16 -8.91 6.31
N LEU A 80 4.58 -8.82 5.05
CA LEU A 80 4.22 -7.78 4.10
C LEU A 80 3.70 -8.44 2.82
N PHE A 81 2.46 -8.15 2.44
CA PHE A 81 1.99 -8.35 1.08
C PHE A 81 2.26 -7.08 0.27
N VAL A 82 2.77 -7.24 -0.95
CA VAL A 82 3.00 -6.12 -1.87
C VAL A 82 2.51 -6.48 -3.28
N TYR A 83 1.95 -5.49 -3.95
CA TYR A 83 1.72 -5.48 -5.38
C TYR A 83 2.44 -4.30 -6.00
N LEU A 84 3.31 -4.60 -6.96
CA LEU A 84 4.07 -3.63 -7.72
C LEU A 84 3.63 -3.65 -9.18
N ASP A 85 3.45 -2.48 -9.80
CA ASP A 85 3.20 -2.32 -11.24
C ASP A 85 4.49 -2.44 -12.06
N VAL A 86 5.38 -3.34 -11.62
CA VAL A 86 6.66 -3.60 -12.25
C VAL A 86 6.97 -5.09 -12.25
N GLY A 87 7.38 -5.63 -13.40
CA GLY A 87 7.66 -7.05 -13.61
C GLY A 87 8.96 -7.30 -14.36
N ARG A 88 9.13 -8.53 -14.88
CA ARG A 88 10.36 -9.00 -15.56
C ARG A 88 10.78 -8.17 -16.78
N ARG A 89 9.82 -7.52 -17.46
CA ARG A 89 10.10 -6.74 -18.68
C ARG A 89 10.41 -5.27 -18.38
N ALA A 90 10.33 -4.86 -17.12
CA ALA A 90 10.61 -3.50 -16.74
C ALA A 90 12.06 -3.13 -17.05
N GLY A 91 12.27 -1.91 -17.55
CA GLY A 91 13.59 -1.35 -17.83
C GLY A 91 14.37 -0.94 -16.57
N LEU A 92 14.13 -1.57 -15.43
CA LEU A 92 14.81 -1.25 -14.17
C LEU A 92 16.30 -1.54 -14.29
N THR A 93 17.11 -0.64 -13.73
CA THR A 93 18.58 -0.80 -13.65
C THR A 93 19.08 -0.36 -12.29
N GLY A 94 20.29 -0.79 -11.92
CA GLY A 94 20.90 -0.39 -10.66
C GLY A 94 20.11 -0.88 -9.44
N ARG A 95 19.95 0.00 -8.44
CA ARG A 95 19.35 -0.35 -7.15
C ARG A 95 17.90 -0.86 -7.27
N PRO A 96 16.96 -0.19 -7.98
CA PRO A 96 15.60 -0.73 -8.16
C PRO A 96 15.56 -2.16 -8.73
N ARG A 97 16.45 -2.49 -9.67
CA ARG A 97 16.52 -3.84 -10.22
C ARG A 97 16.97 -4.85 -9.17
N PHE A 98 17.97 -4.49 -8.36
CA PHE A 98 18.45 -5.33 -7.26
C PHE A 98 17.34 -5.57 -6.24
N GLU A 99 16.61 -4.54 -5.82
CA GLU A 99 15.53 -4.68 -4.83
C GLU A 99 14.36 -5.51 -5.36
N LEU A 100 14.05 -5.41 -6.65
CA LEU A 100 13.05 -6.29 -7.28
C LEU A 100 13.54 -7.75 -7.27
N GLU A 101 14.84 -7.97 -7.51
CA GLU A 101 15.45 -9.30 -7.41
C GLU A 101 15.39 -9.84 -5.98
N THR A 102 15.67 -9.01 -4.97
CA THR A 102 15.54 -9.33 -3.54
C THR A 102 14.13 -9.83 -3.23
N LEU A 103 13.09 -9.08 -3.59
CA LEU A 103 11.70 -9.49 -3.37
C LEU A 103 11.38 -10.78 -4.14
N SER A 104 11.78 -10.87 -5.41
CA SER A 104 11.52 -12.05 -6.25
C SER A 104 12.22 -13.33 -5.79
N GLY A 105 13.23 -13.22 -4.92
CA GLY A 105 13.93 -14.37 -4.34
C GLY A 105 13.09 -15.14 -3.32
N HIS A 106 11.99 -14.55 -2.83
CA HIS A 106 11.07 -15.21 -1.91
C HIS A 106 10.13 -16.18 -2.63
N ALA A 107 9.87 -17.33 -2.00
CA ALA A 107 9.08 -18.41 -2.60
C ALA A 107 7.63 -18.01 -2.89
N ASP A 108 7.08 -17.09 -2.08
CA ASP A 108 5.69 -16.64 -2.17
C ASP A 108 5.55 -15.33 -2.99
N VAL A 109 6.57 -15.00 -3.79
CA VAL A 109 6.56 -13.86 -4.71
C VAL A 109 6.51 -14.34 -6.15
N THR A 110 5.53 -13.84 -6.88
CA THR A 110 5.36 -14.07 -8.32
C THR A 110 5.74 -12.80 -9.08
N VAL A 111 6.64 -12.95 -10.05
CA VAL A 111 7.03 -11.87 -10.97
C VAL A 111 6.54 -12.21 -12.37
N ASP A 112 5.54 -11.51 -12.86
CA ASP A 112 5.08 -11.65 -14.24
C ASP A 112 5.84 -10.69 -15.18
N GLY A 113 5.33 -10.46 -16.39
CA GLY A 113 5.95 -9.60 -17.38
C GLY A 113 5.91 -8.12 -16.99
N ASP A 114 4.80 -7.68 -16.41
CA ASP A 114 4.44 -6.29 -16.13
C ASP A 114 4.25 -6.00 -14.64
N HIS A 115 3.92 -6.99 -13.82
CA HIS A 115 3.69 -6.80 -12.38
C HIS A 115 4.44 -7.81 -11.52
N THR A 116 4.52 -7.51 -10.22
CA THR A 116 5.07 -8.38 -9.17
C THR A 116 4.14 -8.37 -7.98
N ALA A 117 3.80 -9.54 -7.46
CA ALA A 117 2.94 -9.65 -6.29
C ALA A 117 3.37 -10.80 -5.39
N GLY A 118 3.22 -10.63 -4.09
CA GLY A 118 3.45 -11.70 -3.14
C GLY A 118 3.60 -11.25 -1.70
N THR A 119 3.77 -12.24 -0.83
CA THR A 119 4.00 -12.04 0.59
C THR A 119 5.46 -12.31 0.91
N VAL A 120 6.07 -11.44 1.72
CA VAL A 120 7.43 -11.60 2.24
C VAL A 120 7.44 -11.37 3.75
N PRO A 121 8.35 -12.02 4.50
CA PRO A 121 8.59 -11.66 5.89
C PRO A 121 9.02 -10.21 6.01
N LEU A 122 8.45 -9.43 6.92
CA LEU A 122 8.83 -8.05 7.13
C LEU A 122 10.15 -7.97 7.93
N THR A 123 11.23 -7.78 7.19
CA THR A 123 12.58 -7.52 7.69
C THR A 123 13.05 -6.13 7.25
N GLY A 124 14.18 -5.66 7.78
CA GLY A 124 14.81 -4.42 7.30
C GLY A 124 15.14 -4.46 5.81
N GLU A 125 15.62 -5.60 5.31
CA GLU A 125 15.96 -5.79 3.90
C GLU A 125 14.73 -5.70 2.99
N THR A 126 13.65 -6.41 3.33
CA THR A 126 12.41 -6.36 2.54
C THR A 126 11.71 -5.00 2.63
N PHE A 127 11.82 -4.31 3.77
CA PHE A 127 11.32 -2.95 3.91
C PHE A 127 12.12 -1.97 3.05
N ASP A 128 13.46 -2.04 3.08
CA ASP A 128 14.33 -1.24 2.22
C ASP A 128 14.09 -1.50 0.72
N ALA A 129 13.79 -2.76 0.36
CA ALA A 129 13.48 -3.14 -1.01
C ALA A 129 12.17 -2.49 -1.49
N VAL A 130 11.13 -2.55 -0.66
CA VAL A 130 9.82 -1.97 -0.97
C VAL A 130 9.87 -0.45 -1.00
N THR A 131 10.56 0.18 -0.05
CA THR A 131 10.74 1.65 -0.03
C THR A 131 11.59 2.16 -1.19
N THR A 132 12.48 1.34 -1.74
CA THR A 132 13.19 1.68 -2.99
C THR A 132 12.28 1.59 -4.22
N LEU A 133 11.29 0.70 -4.20
CA LEU A 133 10.32 0.46 -5.28
C LEU A 133 8.98 1.18 -5.04
N VAL A 134 8.97 2.13 -4.13
CA VAL A 134 7.81 2.84 -3.59
C VAL A 134 6.91 3.46 -4.66
N ASP A 135 7.49 3.97 -5.76
CA ASP A 135 6.73 4.58 -6.86
C ASP A 135 5.97 3.54 -7.70
N GLU A 136 6.39 2.27 -7.62
CA GLU A 136 5.75 1.14 -8.30
C GLU A 136 4.70 0.46 -7.42
N VAL A 137 4.63 0.79 -6.11
CA VAL A 137 3.69 0.19 -5.16
C VAL A 137 2.26 0.64 -5.47
N THR A 138 1.42 -0.31 -5.87
CA THR A 138 -0.03 -0.07 -6.07
C THR A 138 -0.84 -0.49 -4.85
N TYR A 139 -0.38 -1.56 -4.17
CA TYR A 139 -1.01 -2.07 -2.97
C TYR A 139 0.04 -2.64 -2.02
N LEU A 140 -0.12 -2.38 -0.73
CA LEU A 140 0.74 -2.88 0.32
C LEU A 140 -0.08 -3.14 1.57
N LEU A 141 0.21 -4.25 2.23
CA LEU A 141 -0.44 -4.60 3.49
C LEU A 141 0.55 -5.26 4.43
N VAL A 142 0.69 -4.69 5.63
CA VAL A 142 1.48 -5.28 6.71
C VAL A 142 0.56 -5.96 7.70
N ARG A 143 0.95 -7.17 8.10
CA ARG A 143 0.27 -7.98 9.10
C ARG A 143 1.19 -8.33 10.26
N ASP A 144 0.59 -8.62 11.41
CA ASP A 144 1.27 -9.34 12.46
C ASP A 144 1.24 -10.86 12.24
N ALA A 145 1.86 -11.61 13.15
CA ALA A 145 1.95 -13.07 13.10
C ALA A 145 0.60 -13.80 13.23
N ASP A 146 -0.47 -13.11 13.67
CA ASP A 146 -1.83 -13.65 13.73
C ASP A 146 -2.61 -13.38 12.43
N GLY A 147 -1.98 -12.74 11.44
CA GLY A 147 -2.59 -12.35 10.17
C GLY A 147 -3.45 -11.08 10.26
N VAL A 148 -3.38 -10.35 11.37
CA VAL A 148 -4.17 -9.14 11.61
C VAL A 148 -3.48 -7.95 10.95
N ALA A 149 -4.25 -7.17 10.18
CA ALA A 149 -3.78 -5.99 9.48
C ALA A 149 -3.34 -4.89 10.45
N LEU A 150 -2.13 -4.36 10.24
CA LEU A 150 -1.60 -3.21 10.97
C LEU A 150 -1.73 -1.93 10.15
N VAL A 151 -1.34 -2.02 8.88
CA VAL A 151 -1.34 -0.90 7.94
C VAL A 151 -1.57 -1.41 6.52
N GLU A 152 -2.49 -0.75 5.84
CA GLU A 152 -2.78 -0.92 4.42
C GLU A 152 -2.40 0.37 3.72
N TRP A 153 -1.62 0.27 2.65
CA TRP A 153 -1.42 1.35 1.72
C TRP A 153 -2.04 0.97 0.37
N ARG A 154 -2.97 1.80 -0.07
CA ARG A 154 -3.60 1.73 -1.39
C ARG A 154 -3.69 3.12 -1.99
N GLU A 155 -3.27 3.26 -3.25
CA GLU A 155 -3.28 4.54 -3.97
C GLU A 155 -2.51 5.64 -3.18
N GLU A 156 -3.21 6.70 -2.76
CA GLU A 156 -2.65 7.80 -1.97
C GLU A 156 -3.05 7.74 -0.49
N THR A 157 -3.69 6.65 -0.06
CA THR A 157 -4.20 6.51 1.31
C THR A 157 -3.47 5.41 2.06
N VAL A 158 -2.95 5.76 3.23
CA VAL A 158 -2.47 4.80 4.23
C VAL A 158 -3.53 4.67 5.31
N ARG A 159 -4.15 3.50 5.41
CA ARG A 159 -5.10 3.13 6.47
C ARG A 159 -4.36 2.33 7.54
N PHE A 160 -4.70 2.53 8.79
CA PHE A 160 -4.02 1.84 9.88
C PHE A 160 -4.86 1.76 11.15
N THR A 161 -4.41 0.89 12.06
CA THR A 161 -4.97 0.73 13.40
C THR A 161 -3.88 0.93 14.44
N VAL A 162 -4.13 1.80 15.40
CA VAL A 162 -3.31 1.98 16.60
C VAL A 162 -4.22 2.36 17.77
N PRO A 163 -3.85 2.07 19.01
CA PRO A 163 -4.52 2.65 20.17
C PRO A 163 -4.57 4.18 20.10
N GLU A 164 -5.62 4.81 20.66
CA GLU A 164 -5.79 6.27 20.59
C GLU A 164 -4.62 7.04 21.23
N ASP A 165 -4.05 6.49 22.31
CA ASP A 165 -2.88 7.06 22.99
C ASP A 165 -1.60 6.97 22.14
N ALA A 166 -1.48 5.95 21.29
CA ALA A 166 -0.38 5.79 20.33
C ALA A 166 -0.49 6.69 19.09
N LEU A 167 -1.66 7.27 18.80
CA LEU A 167 -1.87 8.17 17.66
C LEU A 167 -0.93 9.40 17.70
N SER A 168 -0.61 9.86 18.91
CA SER A 168 0.32 10.97 19.11
C SER A 168 1.75 10.64 18.62
N ALA A 169 2.19 9.39 18.77
CA ALA A 169 3.48 8.93 18.27
C ALA A 169 3.49 8.88 16.74
N VAL A 170 2.43 8.36 16.11
CA VAL A 170 2.27 8.39 14.65
C VAL A 170 2.40 9.81 14.12
N ARG A 171 1.64 10.76 14.69
CA ARG A 171 1.69 12.18 14.26
C ARG A 171 3.06 12.83 14.47
N THR A 172 3.83 12.39 15.46
CA THR A 172 5.17 12.90 15.73
C THR A 172 6.19 12.39 14.72
N GLY A 173 6.00 11.19 14.18
CA GLY A 173 6.83 10.61 13.13
C GLY A 173 6.57 11.18 11.74
N LEU A 174 5.53 12.00 11.58
CA LEU A 174 5.14 12.64 10.33
C LEU A 174 5.60 14.10 10.27
N ASP A 175 5.82 14.62 9.08
CA ASP A 175 5.89 16.06 8.89
C ASP A 175 4.53 16.71 9.22
N ALA A 176 4.56 18.00 9.56
CA ALA A 176 3.35 18.70 10.02
C ALA A 176 2.21 18.69 8.99
N ALA A 177 2.52 18.79 7.69
CA ALA A 177 1.51 18.83 6.64
C ALA A 177 0.83 17.47 6.45
N THR A 178 1.55 16.37 6.66
CA THR A 178 0.98 15.01 6.65
C THR A 178 0.26 14.68 7.96
N ALA A 179 0.80 15.09 9.11
CA ALA A 179 0.20 14.86 10.43
C ALA A 179 -1.19 15.49 10.56
N ASP A 180 -1.40 16.69 10.00
CA ASP A 180 -2.68 17.39 9.99
C ASP A 180 -3.77 16.68 9.15
N ARG A 181 -3.38 15.74 8.29
CA ARG A 181 -4.27 14.95 7.43
C ARG A 181 -4.62 13.59 8.01
N VAL A 182 -4.22 13.31 9.25
CA VAL A 182 -4.57 12.08 9.96
C VAL A 182 -6.01 12.19 10.48
N GLU A 183 -6.88 11.32 9.96
CA GLU A 183 -8.31 11.28 10.23
C GLU A 183 -8.72 9.94 10.84
N ARG A 184 -9.76 9.94 11.67
CA ARG A 184 -10.43 8.72 12.14
C ARG A 184 -11.42 8.24 11.06
N CYS A 185 -11.48 6.93 10.83
CA CYS A 185 -12.41 6.25 9.94
C CYS A 185 -13.61 5.67 10.70
#